data_AF-A0A8S4C349-F1
#
_entry.id   AF-A0A8S4C349-F1
#
_cell.length_a   1.000
_cell.length_b   1.000
_cell.length_c   1.000
_cell.angle_alpha   90.00
_cell.angle_beta   90.00
_cell.angle_gamma   90.00
#
_symmetry.space_group_name_H-M   'P 1'
#
loop_
_entity.id
_entity.type
_entity.pdbx_description
1 polymer ?
#
loop_
_entity_poly.entity_id
_entity_poly.type
_entity_poly.pdbx_seq_one_letter_code
_entity_poly.pdbx_strand_id
1 'polypeptide(L)'
;MLMLMRHHGAIICGQHIEEAMFYTYHLEKACQTQAITLSMNKDYLRIPEEICQKAVKDLLSFEENLGERDWEAWVRAIKRIK
;
A
#
# COMPACT_ATOMS: atom_id res chain seq x y z
N MET A 1 3.24 -8.20 -7.37
CA MET A 1 4.71 -8.17 -7.22
C MET A 1 5.19 -6.73 -7.17
N LEU A 2 6.12 -6.40 -6.27
CA LEU A 2 6.71 -5.06 -6.14
C LEU A 2 8.24 -5.13 -6.16
N MET A 3 8.88 -4.15 -6.77
CA MET A 3 10.35 -4.01 -6.82
C MET A 3 10.73 -2.57 -6.52
N LEU A 4 11.56 -2.39 -5.49
CA LEU A 4 12.19 -1.10 -5.20
C LEU A 4 13.50 -0.99 -5.98
N MET A 5 13.58 0.00 -6.86
CA MET A 5 14.74 0.30 -7.66
C MET A 5 15.52 1.42 -6.99
N ARG A 6 16.70 1.08 -6.48
CA ARG A 6 17.56 2.04 -5.76
C ARG A 6 17.81 3.27 -6.63
N HIS A 7 17.45 4.45 -6.11
CA HIS A 7 17.56 5.75 -6.79
C HIS A 7 16.65 6.00 -8.01
N HIS A 8 15.69 5.11 -8.31
CA HIS A 8 14.77 5.30 -9.44
C HIS A 8 13.30 5.35 -9.03
N GLY A 9 12.88 4.52 -8.08
CA GLY A 9 11.50 4.46 -7.62
C GLY A 9 11.05 3.02 -7.39
N ALA A 10 9.79 2.73 -7.73
CA ALA A 10 9.22 1.40 -7.57
C ALA A 10 8.50 0.95 -8.85
N ILE A 11 8.58 -0.35 -9.15
CA ILE A 11 7.72 -1.01 -10.15
C ILE A 11 6.75 -1.91 -9.39
N ILE A 12 5.47 -1.80 -9.73
CA ILE A 12 4.39 -2.56 -9.12
C ILE A 12 3.60 -3.24 -10.25
N CYS A 13 3.35 -4.54 -10.09
CA CYS A 13 2.52 -5.33 -11.00
C CYS A 13 1.46 -6.10 -10.19
N GLY A 14 0.23 -6.16 -10.72
CA GLY A 14 -0.86 -7.00 -10.25
C GLY A 14 -1.39 -7.87 -11.40
N GLN A 15 -2.24 -8.85 -11.10
CA GLN A 15 -2.97 -9.63 -12.10
C GLN A 15 -3.96 -8.76 -12.87
N HIS A 16 -4.51 -7.75 -12.19
CA HIS A 16 -5.40 -6.73 -12.75
C HIS A 16 -4.96 -5.31 -12.34
N ILE A 17 -5.56 -4.29 -12.95
CA ILE A 17 -5.16 -2.88 -12.73
C ILE A 17 -5.50 -2.42 -11.32
N GLU A 18 -6.63 -2.86 -10.79
CA GLU A 18 -7.10 -2.62 -9.42
C GLU A 18 -6.12 -3.17 -8.39
N GLU A 19 -5.61 -4.40 -8.59
CA GLU A 19 -4.62 -5.02 -7.70
C GLU A 19 -3.28 -4.26 -7.74
N ALA A 20 -2.83 -3.88 -8.95
CA ALA A 20 -1.61 -3.09 -9.11
C ALA A 20 -1.73 -1.72 -8.40
N MET A 21 -2.89 -1.08 -8.50
CA MET A 21 -3.18 0.18 -7.83
C MET A 21 -3.31 0.03 -6.32
N PHE A 22 -3.92 -1.07 -5.85
CA PHE A 22 -3.99 -1.42 -4.43
C PHE A 22 -2.60 -1.48 -3.81
N TYR A 23 -1.67 -2.24 -4.41
CA TYR A 23 -0.29 -2.31 -3.93
C TYR A 23 0.42 -0.96 -4.03
N THR A 24 0.20 -0.22 -5.12
CA THR A 24 0.83 1.09 -5.33
C THR A 24 0.44 2.07 -4.22
N TYR A 25 -0.85 2.16 -3.89
CA TYR A 25 -1.35 3.03 -2.84
C TYR A 25 -0.78 2.67 -1.46
N HIS A 26 -0.81 1.39 -1.10
CA HIS A 26 -0.31 0.94 0.20
C HIS A 26 1.21 1.10 0.33
N LEU A 27 1.96 0.86 -0.74
CA LEU A 27 3.41 1.10 -0.76
C LEU A 27 3.73 2.59 -0.59
N GLU A 28 3.04 3.47 -1.31
CA GLU A 28 3.22 4.92 -1.21
C GLU A 28 2.95 5.43 0.21
N LYS A 29 1.84 4.98 0.82
CA LYS A 29 1.49 5.30 2.21
C LYS A 29 2.52 4.77 3.22
N ALA A 30 3.03 3.56 3.01
CA ALA A 30 4.10 3.00 3.83
C ALA A 30 5.39 3.83 3.74
N CYS A 31 5.82 4.20 2.52
CA CYS A 31 6.99 5.04 2.31
C CYS A 31 6.84 6.44 2.92
N GLN A 32 5.67 7.07 2.77
CA GLN A 32 5.36 8.37 3.39
C GLN A 32 5.44 8.28 4.92
N THR A 33 4.80 7.27 5.50
CA THR A 33 4.81 7.05 6.95
C THR A 33 6.23 6.84 7.46
N GLN A 34 7.03 6.03 6.75
CA GLN A 34 8.43 5.81 7.08
C GLN A 34 9.25 7.10 7.02
N ALA A 35 9.11 7.89 5.94
CA ALA A 35 9.83 9.15 5.79
C ALA A 35 9.50 10.13 6.93
N ILE A 36 8.22 10.28 7.28
CA ILE A 36 7.76 11.13 8.38
C ILE A 36 8.31 10.61 9.72
N THR A 37 8.18 9.32 9.99
CA THR A 37 8.63 8.71 11.25
C THR A 37 10.14 8.91 11.44
N LEU A 38 10.95 8.67 10.41
CA LEU A 38 12.40 8.86 10.47
C LEU A 38 12.79 10.34 10.59
N SER A 39 12.00 11.25 10.01
CA SER A 39 12.24 12.70 10.12
C SER A 39 12.07 13.25 11.54
N MET A 40 11.32 12.55 12.40
CA MET A 40 11.12 12.94 13.80
C MET A 40 12.41 12.86 14.62
N ASN A 41 13.41 12.10 14.16
CA ASN A 41 14.69 11.89 14.85
C ASN A 41 14.51 11.45 16.32
N LYS A 42 13.56 10.53 16.55
CA LYS A 42 13.23 9.93 17.84
C LYS A 42 13.15 8.43 17.69
N ASP A 43 13.29 7.73 18.81
CA ASP A 43 13.01 6.30 18.85
C ASP A 43 11.56 6.03 18.47
N TYR A 44 11.36 4.99 17.66
CA TYR A 44 10.06 4.52 17.25
C TYR A 44 9.94 3.03 17.54
N LEU A 45 8.71 2.59 17.84
CA LEU A 45 8.43 1.18 18.07
C LEU A 45 8.45 0.43 16.73
N ARG A 46 9.32 -0.57 16.62
CA ARG A 46 9.24 -1.53 15.53
C ARG A 46 8.10 -2.51 15.80
N ILE A 47 7.19 -2.64 14.85
CA ILE A 47 6.08 -3.59 14.96
C ILE A 47 6.66 -5.02 14.92
N PRO A 48 6.30 -5.89 15.87
CA PRO A 48 6.68 -7.30 15.85
C PRO A 48 6.21 -8.03 14.58
N GLU A 49 7.02 -8.97 14.11
CA GLU A 49 6.80 -9.68 12.85
C GLU A 49 5.49 -10.47 12.84
N GLU A 50 5.12 -11.08 13.97
CA GLU A 50 3.88 -11.83 14.11
C GLU A 50 2.63 -10.96 13.91
N ILE A 51 2.70 -9.68 14.30
CA ILE A 51 1.61 -8.72 14.09
C ILE A 51 1.55 -8.33 12.62
N CYS A 52 2.70 -8.12 11.97
CA CYS A 52 2.77 -7.84 10.54
C CYS A 52 2.17 -8.98 9.71
N GLN A 53 2.54 -10.23 10.02
CA GLN A 53 2.02 -11.42 9.34
C GLN A 53 0.51 -11.58 9.52
N LYS A 54 0.01 -11.33 10.73
CA LYS A 54 -1.43 -11.32 11.00
C LYS A 54 -2.13 -10.23 10.17
N ALA A 55 -1.60 -9.00 10.16
CA ALA A 55 -2.19 -7.91 9.40
C ALA A 55 -2.22 -8.19 7.89
N VAL A 56 -1.17 -8.80 7.34
CA VAL A 56 -1.14 -9.25 5.93
C VAL A 56 -2.22 -10.30 5.67
N LYS A 57 -2.36 -11.29 6.56
CA LYS A 57 -3.40 -12.32 6.43
C LYS A 57 -4.80 -11.71 6.49
N ASP A 58 -5.05 -10.86 7.48
CA ASP A 58 -6.37 -10.23 7.68
C ASP A 58 -6.74 -9.36 6.47
N LEU A 59 -5.77 -8.63 5.89
CA LEU A 59 -5.98 -7.78 4.71
C LEU A 59 -6.23 -8.61 3.44
N LEU A 60 -5.39 -9.62 3.18
CA LEU A 60 -5.44 -10.40 1.94
C LEU A 60 -6.53 -11.48 1.92
N SER A 61 -7.09 -11.85 3.07
CA SER A 61 -8.19 -12.84 3.15
C SER A 61 -9.58 -12.23 3.15
N PHE A 62 -9.67 -10.90 3.22
CA PHE A 62 -10.95 -10.20 3.35
C PHE A 62 -11.72 -10.12 2.02
N GLU A 63 -11.03 -9.95 0.89
CA GLU A 63 -11.64 -9.80 -0.44
C GLU A 63 -11.19 -10.92 -1.38
N GLU A 64 -12.12 -11.43 -2.20
CA GLU A 64 -11.79 -12.37 -3.29
C GLU A 64 -11.02 -11.67 -4.41
N ASN A 65 -11.46 -10.46 -4.80
CA ASN A 65 -10.82 -9.63 -5.81
C ASN A 65 -10.12 -8.45 -5.14
N LEU A 66 -8.82 -8.60 -4.89
CA LEU A 66 -8.03 -7.61 -4.17
C LEU A 66 -8.00 -6.25 -4.88
N GLY A 67 -8.50 -5.20 -4.19
CA GLY A 67 -8.43 -3.82 -4.66
C GLY A 67 -9.62 -3.37 -5.51
N GLU A 68 -10.56 -4.25 -5.85
CA GLU A 68 -11.75 -3.91 -6.65
C GLU A 68 -12.58 -2.82 -5.96
N ARG A 69 -12.88 -3.01 -4.66
CA ARG A 69 -13.64 -2.04 -3.86
C ARG A 69 -12.96 -0.67 -3.80
N ASP A 70 -11.64 -0.65 -3.60
CA ASP A 70 -10.86 0.57 -3.49
C ASP A 70 -10.80 1.30 -4.86
N TRP A 71 -10.68 0.53 -5.95
CA TRP A 71 -10.73 1.04 -7.31
C TRP A 71 -12.05 1.75 -7.61
N GLU A 72 -13.19 1.13 -7.29
CA GLU A 72 -14.48 1.78 -7.48
C GLU A 72 -14.59 3.08 -6.69
N ALA A 73 -14.06 3.11 -5.46
CA ALA A 73 -14.04 4.31 -4.63
C ALA A 73 -13.20 5.43 -5.27
N TRP A 74 -12.03 5.11 -5.81
CA TRP A 74 -11.19 6.07 -6.54
C TRP A 74 -11.86 6.59 -7.80
N VAL A 75 -12.52 5.72 -8.59
CA VAL A 75 -13.28 6.14 -9.77
C VAL A 75 -14.39 7.13 -9.39
N ARG A 76 -15.14 6.86 -8.31
CA ARG A 76 -16.14 7.80 -7.78
C ARG A 76 -15.52 9.12 -7.32
N ALA A 77 -14.35 9.08 -6.67
CA ALA A 77 -13.65 10.27 -6.20
C ALA A 77 -13.19 11.15 -7.36
N ILE A 78 -12.54 10.56 -8.38
CA ILE A 78 -12.05 11.29 -9.56
C ILE A 78 -13.21 11.96 -10.32
N LYS A 79 -14.37 11.27 -10.43
CA LYS A 79 -15.57 11.83 -11.07
C LYS A 79 -16.14 13.07 -10.35
N ARG A 80 -15.81 13.29 -9.07
CA ARG A 80 -16.22 14.47 -8.30
C ARG A 80 -15.21 15.63 -8.38
N ILE A 81 -13.99 15.35 -8.84
CA ILE A 81 -12.91 16.35 -8.98
C ILE A 81 -12.96 17.02 -10.36
N LYS A 82 -13.56 16.36 -11.36
CA LYS A 82 -13.96 16.97 -12.63
C LYS A 82 -15.26 17.75 -12.49
#